data_AF-A0AA36NH64-F1
#
_entry.id   AF-A0AA36NH64-F1
#
_cell.length_a   1.000
_cell.length_b   1.000
_cell.length_c   1.000
_cell.angle_alpha   90.00
_cell.angle_beta   90.00
_cell.angle_gamma   90.00
#
_symmetry.space_group_name_H-M   'P 1'
#
loop_
_entity.id
_entity.type
_entity.pdbx_description
1 polymer ?
#
loop_
_entity_poly.entity_id
_entity_poly.type
_entity_poly.pdbx_seq_one_letter_code
_entity_poly.pdbx_strand_id
1 'polypeptide(L)'
;MELWFLDVILASTVNECALDEPGIWTSVWLSFHAAVVIIVDLWLWCRHKMRNTTRFYAACYLTLSWNSSFFACRAIDLGLGHKEWEEGRREDIAIVAAIGFAILMILCPILFAILVGQRRLFHKLASWLDHSRGRRLQDGAFMAMLLDSYVVEVGQPWWLTHQEIQEAAAAHPEQVQAKEDIASQIAGLPDHKPRPGFVAGIVIAASEDLQSFSVECQLDNHTAQIVQVDRGQEVLPWPVLLQMGRKGLRCVEWAALSLQVMRTNGTNATGDDFALSRPVGRGEIIDFFVSHSWSDNPAQKWSALQLAVETFYEKHGRYPTFWIDKFCINQNEIADGLRVLPVNVMSCRKMLCLSGNTYHARLWCAWELCVLLSFMSMEMALKQIIVLPLCESALMALTAFETVQRPAATIRTKSVDCVE
;
A
#
# COMPACT_ATOMS: atom_id res chain seq x y z
N MET A 1 -20.40 4.03 12.00
CA MET A 1 -21.32 4.10 10.85
C MET A 1 -22.54 3.23 11.10
N GLU A 2 -22.38 1.95 11.44
CA GLU A 2 -23.49 1.04 11.79
C GLU A 2 -24.34 1.54 12.99
N LEU A 3 -23.72 1.99 14.08
CA LEU A 3 -24.43 2.60 15.22
C LEU A 3 -25.19 3.89 14.86
N TRP A 4 -24.74 4.62 13.84
CA TRP A 4 -25.40 5.84 13.39
C TRP A 4 -26.69 5.53 12.62
N PHE A 5 -26.72 4.43 11.86
CA PHE A 5 -27.95 3.98 11.19
C PHE A 5 -29.02 3.57 12.20
N LEU A 6 -28.63 2.83 13.25
CA LEU A 6 -29.54 2.45 14.32
C LEU A 6 -30.12 3.67 15.04
N ASP A 7 -29.28 4.67 15.33
CA ASP A 7 -29.70 5.92 15.97
C ASP A 7 -30.73 6.69 15.10
N VAL A 8 -30.47 6.83 13.80
CA VAL A 8 -31.40 7.49 12.86
C VAL A 8 -32.73 6.75 12.77
N ILE A 9 -32.71 5.42 12.69
CA ILE A 9 -33.93 4.59 12.64
C ILE A 9 -34.71 4.76 13.94
N LEU A 10 -34.04 4.61 15.09
CA LEU A 10 -34.68 4.68 16.40
C LEU A 10 -35.27 6.07 16.69
N ALA A 11 -34.50 7.13 16.46
CA ALA A 11 -34.92 8.51 16.68
C ALA A 11 -36.12 8.86 15.80
N SER A 12 -36.12 8.44 14.53
CA SER A 12 -37.22 8.69 13.60
C SER A 12 -38.48 7.92 13.98
N THR A 13 -38.36 6.65 14.38
CA THR A 13 -39.49 5.84 14.85
C THR A 13 -40.08 6.39 16.14
N VAL A 14 -39.24 6.75 17.12
CA VAL A 14 -39.70 7.33 18.40
C VAL A 14 -40.41 8.67 18.15
N ASN A 15 -39.88 9.52 17.28
CA ASN A 15 -40.49 10.80 16.95
C ASN A 15 -41.86 10.64 16.29
N GLU A 16 -42.04 9.66 15.39
CA GLU A 16 -43.35 9.36 14.80
C GLU A 16 -44.34 8.76 15.81
N CYS A 17 -43.88 7.90 16.73
CA CYS A 17 -44.75 7.34 17.76
C CYS A 17 -45.20 8.37 18.81
N ALA A 18 -44.45 9.45 18.99
CA ALA A 18 -44.73 10.50 19.97
C ALA A 18 -45.79 11.50 19.48
N LEU A 19 -46.03 11.58 18.17
CA LEU A 19 -47.05 12.46 17.57
C LEU A 19 -48.38 11.69 17.51
N ASP A 20 -49.34 12.10 18.35
CA ASP A 20 -50.69 11.51 18.46
C ASP A 20 -51.58 11.95 17.28
N GLU A 21 -51.13 11.71 16.04
CA GLU A 21 -51.76 12.15 14.81
C GLU A 21 -52.57 11.02 14.11
N PRO A 22 -53.61 11.37 13.33
CA PRO A 22 -54.30 10.41 12.47
C PRO A 22 -53.30 9.74 11.50
N GLY A 23 -53.38 8.41 11.37
CA GLY A 23 -52.38 7.61 10.63
C GLY A 23 -51.81 6.40 11.39
N ILE A 24 -52.48 5.92 12.45
CA ILE A 24 -52.01 4.85 13.36
C ILE A 24 -51.38 3.65 12.62
N TRP A 25 -51.92 3.23 11.47
CA TRP A 25 -51.43 2.07 10.74
C TRP A 25 -50.03 2.25 10.11
N THR A 26 -49.69 3.43 9.61
CA THR A 26 -48.37 3.70 9.02
C THR A 26 -47.30 3.80 10.10
N SER A 27 -47.61 4.42 11.24
CA SER A 27 -46.73 4.44 12.42
C SER A 27 -46.48 3.04 12.99
N VAL A 28 -47.52 2.20 13.07
CA VAL A 28 -47.37 0.78 13.47
C VAL A 28 -46.48 0.02 12.49
N TRP A 29 -46.65 0.21 11.19
CA TRP A 29 -45.82 -0.42 10.17
C TRP A 29 -44.35 0.01 10.26
N LEU A 30 -44.08 1.32 10.39
CA LEU A 30 -42.72 1.83 10.50
C LEU A 30 -42.00 1.32 11.75
N SER A 31 -42.73 1.22 12.86
CA SER A 31 -42.21 0.64 14.10
C SER A 31 -41.89 -0.85 13.95
N PHE A 32 -42.80 -1.61 13.33
CA PHE A 32 -42.56 -3.02 13.04
C PHE A 32 -41.36 -3.22 12.11
N HIS A 33 -41.27 -2.46 11.02
CA HIS A 33 -40.17 -2.57 10.08
C HIS A 33 -38.83 -2.16 10.70
N ALA A 34 -38.80 -1.10 11.50
CA ALA A 34 -37.63 -0.71 12.28
C ALA A 34 -37.19 -1.85 13.21
N ALA A 35 -38.12 -2.46 13.95
CA ALA A 35 -37.82 -3.60 14.83
C ALA A 35 -37.23 -4.79 14.05
N VAL A 36 -37.80 -5.13 12.89
CA VAL A 36 -37.26 -6.18 12.01
C VAL A 36 -35.84 -5.85 11.56
N VAL A 37 -35.60 -4.63 11.09
CA VAL A 37 -34.26 -4.17 10.67
C VAL A 37 -33.25 -4.29 11.81
N ILE A 38 -33.60 -3.80 13.00
CA ILE A 38 -32.74 -3.85 14.19
C ILE A 38 -32.45 -5.30 14.59
N ILE A 39 -33.47 -6.17 14.62
CA ILE A 39 -33.30 -7.59 14.97
C ILE A 39 -32.39 -8.29 13.98
N VAL A 40 -32.57 -8.05 12.68
CA VAL A 40 -31.73 -8.65 11.65
C VAL A 40 -30.30 -8.14 11.77
N ASP A 41 -30.08 -6.83 11.96
CA ASP A 41 -28.73 -6.27 12.14
C ASP A 41 -28.03 -6.84 13.39
N LEU A 42 -28.73 -6.93 14.52
CA LEU A 42 -28.19 -7.55 15.73
C LEU A 42 -27.89 -9.04 15.52
N TRP A 43 -28.76 -9.77 14.83
CA TRP A 43 -28.52 -11.17 14.48
C TRP A 43 -27.30 -11.34 13.57
N LEU A 44 -27.14 -10.46 12.57
CA LEU A 44 -25.98 -10.43 11.68
C LEU A 44 -24.69 -10.12 12.45
N TRP A 45 -24.76 -9.24 13.46
CA TRP A 45 -23.62 -8.91 14.33
C TRP A 45 -23.20 -10.13 15.16
N CYS A 46 -24.14 -10.79 15.82
CA CYS A 46 -23.89 -11.98 16.65
C CYS A 46 -23.34 -13.17 15.85
N ARG A 47 -23.59 -13.23 14.54
CA ARG A 47 -23.07 -14.27 13.64
C ARG A 47 -21.62 -14.02 13.24
N HIS A 48 -20.67 -14.40 14.10
CA HIS A 48 -19.22 -14.32 13.84
C HIS A 48 -18.73 -14.95 12.51
N LYS A 49 -19.48 -15.92 11.95
CA LYS A 49 -19.08 -16.61 10.70
C LYS A 49 -19.29 -15.81 9.41
N MET A 50 -19.99 -14.68 9.42
CA MET A 50 -20.16 -13.89 8.19
C MET A 50 -18.98 -12.95 7.96
N ARG A 51 -18.55 -12.81 6.70
CA ARG A 51 -17.55 -11.83 6.29
C ARG A 51 -18.05 -10.41 6.56
N ASN A 52 -17.17 -9.53 7.05
CA ASN A 52 -17.50 -8.15 7.41
C ASN A 52 -18.16 -7.39 6.25
N THR A 53 -17.73 -7.65 5.01
CA THR A 53 -18.31 -7.04 3.81
C THR A 53 -19.78 -7.40 3.61
N THR A 54 -20.17 -8.65 3.88
CA THR A 54 -21.56 -9.10 3.76
C THR A 54 -22.43 -8.43 4.80
N ARG A 55 -21.92 -8.26 6.03
CA ARG A 55 -22.64 -7.57 7.11
C ARG A 55 -22.87 -6.10 6.76
N PHE A 56 -21.84 -5.41 6.30
CA PHE A 56 -21.94 -4.02 5.84
C PHE A 56 -23.02 -3.85 4.77
N TYR A 57 -23.04 -4.72 3.74
CA TYR A 57 -24.07 -4.63 2.70
C TYR A 57 -25.47 -4.88 3.23
N ALA A 58 -25.64 -5.89 4.09
CA ALA A 58 -26.94 -6.18 4.67
C ALA A 58 -27.46 -4.98 5.50
N ALA A 59 -26.60 -4.37 6.34
CA ALA A 59 -26.94 -3.16 7.09
C ALA A 59 -27.31 -1.98 6.18
N CYS A 60 -26.55 -1.75 5.10
CA CYS A 60 -26.89 -0.71 4.12
C CYS A 60 -28.24 -0.97 3.43
N TYR A 61 -28.52 -2.21 3.00
CA TYR A 61 -29.80 -2.54 2.36
C TYR A 61 -30.98 -2.44 3.32
N LEU A 62 -30.81 -2.85 4.58
CA LEU A 62 -31.84 -2.74 5.62
C LEU A 62 -32.14 -1.27 5.97
N THR A 63 -31.11 -0.43 5.99
CA THR A 63 -31.30 1.02 6.18
C THR A 63 -32.03 1.66 4.99
N LEU A 64 -31.64 1.30 3.76
CA LEU A 64 -32.30 1.80 2.55
C LEU A 64 -33.75 1.32 2.47
N SER A 65 -34.04 0.07 2.84
CA SER A 65 -35.40 -0.44 2.87
C SER A 65 -36.25 0.32 3.87
N TRP A 66 -35.72 0.58 5.07
CA TRP A 66 -36.43 1.36 6.09
C TRP A 66 -36.76 2.79 5.61
N ASN A 67 -35.78 3.50 5.05
CA ASN A 67 -36.00 4.84 4.49
C ASN A 67 -37.06 4.84 3.39
N SER A 68 -37.02 3.85 2.49
CA SER A 68 -38.04 3.74 1.45
C SER A 68 -39.43 3.46 2.02
N SER A 69 -39.55 2.60 3.04
CA SER A 69 -40.82 2.39 3.74
C SER A 69 -41.31 3.67 4.42
N PHE A 70 -40.42 4.45 5.03
CA PHE A 70 -40.75 5.76 5.61
C PHE A 70 -41.38 6.71 4.59
N PHE A 71 -40.74 6.90 3.44
CA PHE A 71 -41.29 7.76 2.39
C PHE A 71 -42.58 7.20 1.78
N ALA A 72 -42.70 5.88 1.62
CA ALA A 72 -43.94 5.26 1.15
C ALA A 72 -45.11 5.50 2.11
N CYS A 73 -44.89 5.32 3.42
CA CYS A 73 -45.88 5.62 4.45
C CYS A 73 -46.29 7.09 4.43
N ARG A 74 -45.33 8.02 4.33
CA ARG A 74 -45.65 9.46 4.22
C ARG A 74 -46.47 9.79 2.98
N ALA A 75 -46.21 9.14 1.85
CA ALA A 75 -47.03 9.32 0.66
C ALA A 75 -48.47 8.84 0.85
N ILE A 76 -48.66 7.72 1.57
CA ILE A 76 -49.98 7.17 1.90
C ILE A 76 -50.73 8.10 2.85
N ASP A 77 -50.10 8.56 3.92
CA ASP A 77 -50.73 9.46 4.90
C ASP A 77 -51.19 10.76 4.25
N LEU A 78 -50.38 11.33 3.36
CA LEU A 78 -50.74 12.51 2.57
C LEU A 78 -51.90 12.22 1.61
N GLY A 79 -51.86 11.10 0.89
CA GLY A 79 -52.92 10.73 -0.06
C GLY A 79 -54.28 10.42 0.59
N LEU A 80 -54.28 10.02 1.86
CA LEU A 80 -55.50 9.75 2.64
C LEU A 80 -56.01 10.98 3.42
N GLY A 81 -55.29 12.11 3.37
CA GLY A 81 -55.63 13.30 4.16
C GLY A 81 -55.44 13.12 5.67
N HIS A 82 -54.60 12.18 6.08
CA HIS A 82 -54.27 11.94 7.49
C HIS A 82 -53.24 12.94 8.03
N LYS A 83 -52.46 13.58 7.16
CA LYS A 83 -51.56 14.69 7.50
C LYS A 83 -51.83 15.87 6.58
N GLU A 84 -52.11 17.02 7.17
CA GLU A 84 -52.16 18.29 6.43
C GLU A 84 -50.72 18.73 6.15
N TRP A 85 -50.39 18.95 4.89
CA TRP A 85 -49.13 19.57 4.51
C TRP A 85 -49.27 21.08 4.69
N GLU A 86 -48.30 21.74 5.33
CA GLU A 86 -48.36 23.19 5.63
C GLU A 86 -48.96 24.01 4.48
N GLU A 87 -49.96 24.83 4.82
CA GLU A 87 -50.80 25.60 3.91
C GLU A 87 -49.98 26.35 2.85
N GLY A 88 -50.24 26.04 1.57
CA GLY A 88 -49.69 26.77 0.42
C GLY A 88 -48.78 25.97 -0.52
N ARG A 89 -48.45 24.71 -0.20
CA ARG A 89 -47.75 23.79 -1.14
C ARG A 89 -48.71 22.73 -1.67
N ARG A 90 -48.56 22.38 -2.97
CA ARG A 90 -49.41 21.38 -3.63
C ARG A 90 -49.10 19.98 -3.07
N GLU A 91 -50.05 19.40 -2.34
CA GLU A 91 -49.96 18.06 -1.74
C GLU A 91 -49.58 16.97 -2.76
N ASP A 92 -50.12 17.07 -3.98
CA ASP A 92 -49.78 16.17 -5.11
C ASP A 92 -48.28 16.08 -5.37
N ILE A 93 -47.54 17.19 -5.24
CA ILE A 93 -46.09 17.23 -5.49
C ILE A 93 -45.34 16.49 -4.37
N ALA A 94 -45.79 16.61 -3.12
CA ALA A 94 -45.17 15.95 -1.98
C ALA A 94 -45.36 14.42 -2.06
N ILE A 95 -46.56 13.97 -2.44
CA ILE A 95 -46.87 12.54 -2.65
C ILE A 95 -45.99 11.96 -3.76
N VAL A 96 -45.94 12.63 -4.92
CA VAL A 96 -45.13 12.19 -6.06
C VAL A 96 -43.64 12.16 -5.71
N ALA A 97 -43.14 13.16 -4.97
CA ALA A 97 -41.75 13.19 -4.53
C ALA A 97 -41.44 12.03 -3.56
N ALA A 98 -42.30 11.78 -2.58
CA ALA A 98 -42.12 10.71 -1.59
C ALA A 98 -42.12 9.32 -2.25
N ILE A 99 -43.05 9.05 -3.17
CA ILE A 99 -43.05 7.81 -3.97
C ILE A 99 -41.78 7.72 -4.83
N GLY A 100 -41.40 8.82 -5.47
CA GLY A 100 -40.17 8.90 -6.27
C GLY A 100 -38.93 8.54 -5.47
N PHE A 101 -38.78 9.09 -4.26
CA PHE A 101 -37.67 8.77 -3.36
C PHE A 101 -37.70 7.31 -2.89
N ALA A 102 -38.86 6.78 -2.52
CA ALA A 102 -39.00 5.39 -2.08
C ALA A 102 -38.55 4.40 -3.17
N ILE A 103 -38.99 4.63 -4.40
CA ILE A 103 -38.64 3.81 -5.57
C ILE A 103 -37.17 3.99 -5.92
N LEU A 104 -36.68 5.23 -5.98
CA LEU A 104 -35.29 5.51 -6.36
C LEU A 104 -34.30 4.92 -5.35
N MET A 105 -34.55 5.00 -4.05
CA MET A 105 -33.63 4.50 -3.03
C MET A 105 -33.54 2.97 -2.97
N ILE A 106 -34.61 2.24 -3.32
CA ILE A 106 -34.57 0.76 -3.44
C ILE A 106 -34.01 0.35 -4.79
N LEU A 107 -34.61 0.86 -5.88
CA LEU A 107 -34.31 0.35 -7.22
C LEU A 107 -32.97 0.87 -7.72
N CYS A 108 -32.56 2.10 -7.42
CA CYS A 108 -31.33 2.66 -7.99
C CYS A 108 -30.07 1.88 -7.56
N PRO A 109 -29.83 1.56 -6.27
CA PRO A 109 -28.66 0.77 -5.87
C PRO A 109 -28.68 -0.66 -6.44
N ILE A 110 -29.86 -1.29 -6.50
CA ILE A 110 -30.04 -2.65 -7.04
C ILE A 110 -29.81 -2.65 -8.56
N LEU A 111 -30.48 -1.77 -9.30
CA LEU A 111 -30.31 -1.61 -10.74
C LEU A 111 -28.87 -1.22 -11.07
N PHE A 112 -28.26 -0.32 -10.29
CA PHE A 112 -26.85 0.05 -10.46
C PHE A 112 -25.92 -1.15 -10.23
N ALA A 113 -26.15 -1.96 -9.21
CA ALA A 113 -25.38 -3.17 -8.95
C ALA A 113 -25.57 -4.25 -10.05
N ILE A 114 -26.77 -4.36 -10.62
CA ILE A 114 -27.08 -5.27 -11.75
C ILE A 114 -26.41 -4.76 -13.03
N LEU A 115 -26.56 -3.48 -13.36
CA LEU A 115 -26.06 -2.86 -14.59
C LEU A 115 -24.53 -2.76 -14.61
N VAL A 116 -23.93 -2.30 -13.51
CA VAL A 116 -22.47 -2.19 -13.39
C VAL A 116 -21.84 -3.56 -13.12
N GLY A 117 -22.58 -4.47 -12.48
CA GLY A 117 -22.08 -5.72 -11.95
C GLY A 117 -21.39 -5.52 -10.60
N GLN A 118 -21.80 -6.30 -9.59
CA GLN A 118 -21.32 -6.20 -8.21
C GLN A 118 -19.77 -6.20 -8.12
N ARG A 119 -19.09 -7.04 -8.91
CA ARG A 119 -17.62 -7.10 -8.93
C ARG A 119 -16.98 -5.80 -9.43
N ARG A 120 -17.51 -5.20 -10.50
CA ARG A 120 -16.96 -3.96 -11.05
C ARG A 120 -17.22 -2.78 -10.13
N LEU A 121 -18.39 -2.76 -9.48
CA LEU A 121 -18.72 -1.76 -8.46
C LEU A 121 -17.74 -1.86 -7.29
N PHE A 122 -17.51 -3.07 -6.79
CA PHE A 122 -16.54 -3.29 -5.71
C PHE A 122 -15.13 -2.88 -6.13
N HIS A 123 -14.67 -3.27 -7.32
CA HIS A 123 -13.37 -2.83 -7.81
C HIS A 123 -13.29 -1.30 -7.95
N LYS A 124 -14.36 -0.61 -8.35
CA LYS A 124 -14.39 0.86 -8.41
C LYS A 124 -14.41 1.50 -7.03
N LEU A 125 -15.18 0.97 -6.08
CA LEU A 125 -15.24 1.49 -4.72
C LEU A 125 -13.95 1.21 -3.95
N ALA A 126 -13.43 -0.02 -4.03
CA ALA A 126 -12.14 -0.41 -3.48
C ALA A 126 -11.03 0.44 -4.09
N SER A 127 -10.97 0.55 -5.42
CA SER A 127 -9.99 1.44 -6.04
C SER A 127 -10.19 2.89 -5.57
N TRP A 128 -11.41 3.44 -5.52
CA TRP A 128 -11.62 4.79 -5.02
C TRP A 128 -11.15 4.99 -3.56
N LEU A 129 -11.45 4.04 -2.66
CA LEU A 129 -10.99 4.02 -1.27
C LEU A 129 -9.46 3.88 -1.18
N ASP A 130 -8.86 3.00 -1.98
CA ASP A 130 -7.41 2.76 -2.06
C ASP A 130 -6.68 3.94 -2.71
N HIS A 131 -7.36 4.75 -3.52
CA HIS A 131 -6.80 5.97 -4.12
C HIS A 131 -6.71 7.13 -3.12
N SER A 132 -7.29 7.01 -1.92
CA SER A 132 -7.12 8.04 -0.91
C SER A 132 -5.64 8.15 -0.53
N ARG A 133 -5.01 9.26 -0.90
CA ARG A 133 -3.59 9.54 -0.66
C ARG A 133 -3.19 9.32 0.81
N GLY A 134 -4.11 9.64 1.73
CA GLY A 134 -3.92 9.43 3.16
C GLY A 134 -3.66 7.96 3.51
N ARG A 135 -4.44 7.04 2.91
CA ARG A 135 -4.30 5.60 3.16
C ARG A 135 -2.98 5.05 2.60
N ARG A 136 -2.61 5.39 1.37
CA ARG A 136 -1.32 4.95 0.79
C ARG A 136 -0.11 5.33 1.67
N LEU A 137 -0.12 6.53 2.23
CA LEU A 137 0.92 6.96 3.17
C LEU A 137 0.88 6.17 4.49
N GLN A 138 -0.32 5.85 5.00
CA GLN A 138 -0.49 5.00 6.18
C GLN A 138 0.00 3.57 5.93
N ASP A 139 -0.32 2.99 4.76
CA ASP A 139 0.14 1.67 4.35
C ASP A 139 1.67 1.64 4.23
N GLY A 140 2.26 2.68 3.62
CA GLY A 140 3.72 2.87 3.60
C GLY A 140 4.31 2.96 5.01
N ALA A 141 3.72 3.73 5.91
CA ALA A 141 4.22 3.85 7.28
C ALA A 141 4.07 2.56 8.08
N PHE A 142 3.00 1.81 7.85
CA PHE A 142 2.80 0.48 8.43
C PHE A 142 3.85 -0.51 7.90
N MET A 143 4.16 -0.50 6.60
CA MET A 143 5.24 -1.31 6.04
C MET A 143 6.60 -0.95 6.63
N ALA A 144 6.88 0.35 6.74
CA ALA A 144 8.09 0.84 7.37
C ALA A 144 8.20 0.27 8.80
N MET A 145 7.12 0.31 9.57
CA MET A 145 7.06 -0.28 10.91
C MET A 145 7.27 -1.79 10.88
N LEU A 146 6.69 -2.54 9.93
CA LEU A 146 6.89 -4.00 9.84
C LEU A 146 8.36 -4.36 9.52
N LEU A 147 8.99 -3.59 8.62
CA LEU A 147 10.39 -3.77 8.27
C LEU A 147 11.30 -3.40 9.45
N ASP A 148 10.93 -2.35 10.19
CA ASP A 148 11.64 -1.89 11.40
C ASP A 148 11.43 -2.88 12.57
N SER A 149 10.27 -3.52 12.67
CA SER A 149 9.92 -4.48 13.72
C SER A 149 10.35 -5.91 13.41
N TYR A 150 11.18 -6.14 12.39
CA TYR A 150 11.64 -7.48 12.06
C TYR A 150 12.30 -8.12 13.29
N VAL A 151 11.80 -9.29 13.69
CA VAL A 151 12.29 -10.02 14.86
C VAL A 151 13.38 -10.96 14.38
N VAL A 152 14.55 -10.87 15.01
CA VAL A 152 15.66 -11.77 14.75
C VAL A 152 15.44 -13.02 15.60
N GLU A 153 15.33 -14.18 14.95
CA GLU A 153 15.09 -15.46 15.62
C GLU A 153 16.42 -16.21 15.87
N VAL A 154 16.52 -16.93 16.99
CA VAL A 154 17.65 -17.83 17.24
C VAL A 154 17.63 -18.96 16.21
N GLY A 155 18.78 -19.24 15.60
CA GLY A 155 18.94 -20.18 14.49
C GLY A 155 18.84 -19.53 13.10
N GLN A 156 18.49 -18.25 13.01
CA GLN A 156 18.41 -17.54 11.74
C GLN A 156 19.82 -17.30 11.15
N PRO A 157 20.02 -17.48 9.83
CA PRO A 157 21.26 -17.06 9.18
C PRO A 157 21.41 -15.54 9.20
N TRP A 158 22.63 -15.10 9.48
CA TRP A 158 23.00 -13.69 9.48
C TRP A 158 24.32 -13.50 8.71
N TRP A 159 24.57 -12.30 8.19
CA TRP A 159 25.80 -12.00 7.47
C TRP A 159 26.47 -10.78 8.09
N LEU A 160 27.75 -10.93 8.42
CA LEU A 160 28.58 -9.87 8.97
C LEU A 160 29.72 -9.55 8.00
N THR A 161 30.13 -8.30 7.96
CA THR A 161 31.33 -7.87 7.25
C THR A 161 32.58 -8.29 8.03
N HIS A 162 33.70 -8.47 7.34
CA HIS A 162 34.97 -8.72 8.02
C HIS A 162 35.37 -7.59 8.99
N GLN A 163 34.95 -6.35 8.72
CA GLN A 163 35.22 -5.22 9.60
C GLN A 163 34.47 -5.35 10.93
N GLU A 164 33.16 -5.64 10.90
CA GLU A 164 32.36 -5.84 12.13
C GLU A 164 32.93 -6.97 12.99
N ILE A 165 33.38 -8.05 12.35
CA ILE A 165 34.03 -9.18 13.02
C ILE A 165 35.35 -8.75 13.68
N GLN A 166 36.18 -7.99 12.96
CA GLN A 166 37.45 -7.49 13.50
C GLN A 166 37.25 -6.50 14.65
N GLU A 167 36.28 -5.60 14.54
CA GLU A 167 35.93 -4.64 15.59
C GLU A 167 35.42 -5.37 16.84
N ALA A 168 34.56 -6.38 16.67
CA ALA A 168 34.10 -7.22 17.77
C ALA A 168 35.25 -8.04 18.40
N ALA A 169 36.19 -8.56 17.60
CA ALA A 169 37.35 -9.29 18.11
C ALA A 169 38.27 -8.39 18.94
N ALA A 170 38.44 -7.14 18.52
CA ALA A 170 39.23 -6.15 19.22
C ALA A 170 38.56 -5.69 20.52
N ALA A 171 37.23 -5.57 20.53
CA ALA A 171 36.47 -5.16 21.71
C ALA A 171 36.38 -6.26 22.78
N HIS A 172 36.28 -7.53 22.37
CA HIS A 172 36.04 -8.68 23.26
C HIS A 172 36.91 -9.89 22.88
N PRO A 173 38.24 -9.84 23.08
CA PRO A 173 39.16 -10.91 22.69
C PRO A 173 38.87 -12.25 23.37
N GLU A 174 38.21 -12.24 24.54
CA GLU A 174 37.79 -13.43 25.29
C GLU A 174 36.67 -14.23 24.63
N GLN A 175 35.97 -13.67 23.63
CA GLN A 175 34.84 -14.31 22.96
C GLN A 175 35.25 -15.19 21.76
N VAL A 176 36.55 -15.27 21.46
CA VAL A 176 37.08 -16.19 20.44
C VAL A 176 37.25 -17.57 21.06
N GLN A 177 36.41 -18.53 20.65
CA GLN A 177 36.44 -19.91 21.17
C GLN A 177 36.80 -20.90 20.05
N ALA A 178 37.66 -21.86 20.36
CA ALA A 178 37.89 -23.02 19.51
C ALA A 178 36.67 -23.94 19.60
N LYS A 179 36.05 -24.30 18.46
CA LYS A 179 34.82 -25.11 18.47
C LYS A 179 34.75 -26.03 17.25
N GLU A 180 34.35 -27.29 17.49
CA GLU A 180 34.27 -28.33 16.45
C GLU A 180 32.85 -28.55 15.87
N ASP A 181 31.77 -28.03 16.49
CA ASP A 181 30.40 -28.50 16.20
C ASP A 181 29.50 -27.58 15.32
N ILE A 182 29.86 -26.34 15.03
CA ILE A 182 28.97 -25.37 14.32
C ILE A 182 28.88 -25.64 12.82
N ALA A 183 29.95 -26.16 12.23
CA ALA A 183 30.04 -26.41 10.79
C ALA A 183 28.86 -27.29 10.29
N SER A 184 28.37 -28.20 11.14
CA SER A 184 27.22 -29.06 10.84
C SER A 184 25.89 -28.30 10.73
N GLN A 185 25.70 -27.23 11.50
CA GLN A 185 24.49 -26.40 11.46
C GLN A 185 24.51 -25.43 10.27
N ILE A 186 25.67 -24.86 9.97
CA ILE A 186 25.87 -23.99 8.80
C ILE A 186 25.72 -24.81 7.50
N ALA A 187 26.16 -26.06 7.47
CA ALA A 187 26.02 -26.94 6.30
C ALA A 187 24.55 -27.23 5.91
N GLY A 188 23.58 -26.99 6.81
CA GLY A 188 22.16 -27.10 6.52
C GLY A 188 21.55 -25.84 5.88
N LEU A 189 22.28 -24.73 5.83
CA LEU A 189 21.81 -23.52 5.16
C LEU A 189 21.79 -23.74 3.63
N PRO A 190 20.80 -23.18 2.91
CA PRO A 190 20.80 -23.22 1.45
C PRO A 190 22.15 -22.71 0.93
N ASP A 191 22.70 -23.40 -0.08
CA ASP A 191 24.02 -23.15 -0.70
C ASP A 191 24.09 -21.78 -1.39
N HIS A 192 24.00 -20.74 -0.58
CA HIS A 192 24.17 -19.36 -0.96
C HIS A 192 25.61 -19.01 -0.67
N LYS A 193 26.42 -18.99 -1.72
CA LYS A 193 27.77 -18.44 -1.64
C LYS A 193 27.69 -17.04 -1.02
N PRO A 194 28.35 -16.80 0.12
CA PRO A 194 28.30 -15.50 0.76
C PRO A 194 28.83 -14.43 -0.21
N ARG A 195 28.27 -13.23 -0.11
CA ARG A 195 28.75 -12.09 -0.89
C ARG A 195 30.23 -11.87 -0.55
N PRO A 196 31.11 -11.57 -1.53
CA PRO A 196 32.51 -11.26 -1.24
C PRO A 196 32.63 -10.19 -0.15
N GLY A 197 33.42 -10.45 0.88
CA GLY A 197 33.61 -9.56 2.03
C GLY A 197 32.64 -9.76 3.20
N PHE A 198 31.69 -10.69 3.07
CA PHE A 198 30.78 -11.08 4.15
C PHE A 198 31.05 -12.50 4.61
N VAL A 199 30.86 -12.73 5.90
CA VAL A 199 30.93 -14.03 6.57
C VAL A 199 29.53 -14.40 7.04
N ALA A 200 29.11 -15.62 6.74
CA ALA A 200 27.85 -16.15 7.24
C ALA A 200 28.00 -16.54 8.72
N GLY A 201 26.95 -16.31 9.49
CA GLY A 201 26.83 -16.74 10.88
C GLY A 201 25.41 -17.15 11.21
N ILE A 202 25.22 -17.64 12.42
CA ILE A 202 23.91 -18.03 12.95
C ILE A 202 23.64 -17.21 14.21
N VAL A 203 22.42 -16.68 14.33
CA VAL A 203 21.98 -16.00 15.54
C VAL A 203 21.86 -17.04 16.66
N ILE A 204 22.64 -16.91 17.72
CA ILE A 204 22.67 -17.86 18.84
C ILE A 204 21.90 -17.35 20.07
N ALA A 205 21.71 -16.04 20.18
CA ALA A 205 20.97 -15.40 21.24
C ALA A 205 20.39 -14.07 20.74
N ALA A 206 19.22 -13.68 21.23
CA ALA A 206 18.64 -12.36 21.02
C ALA A 206 18.27 -11.76 22.38
N SER A 207 18.48 -10.46 22.58
CA SER A 207 18.09 -9.78 23.80
C SER A 207 16.57 -9.66 23.91
N GLU A 208 16.05 -9.60 25.14
CA GLU A 208 14.59 -9.50 25.39
C GLU A 208 13.97 -8.22 24.82
N ASP A 209 14.76 -7.14 24.74
CA ASP A 209 14.35 -5.85 24.17
C ASP A 209 14.45 -5.81 22.62
N LEU A 210 14.92 -6.90 22.01
CA LEU A 210 15.16 -7.04 20.56
C LEU A 210 16.10 -5.97 19.97
N GLN A 211 16.85 -5.25 20.81
CA GLN A 211 17.81 -4.22 20.36
C GLN A 211 19.16 -4.83 20.00
N SER A 212 19.51 -6.00 20.55
CA SER A 212 20.78 -6.65 20.25
C SER A 212 20.63 -8.16 20.12
N PHE A 213 21.57 -8.79 19.43
CA PHE A 213 21.63 -10.24 19.31
C PHE A 213 23.07 -10.68 19.07
N SER A 214 23.37 -11.92 19.44
CA SER A 214 24.70 -12.51 19.27
C SER A 214 24.68 -13.41 18.04
N VAL A 215 25.64 -13.21 17.14
CA VAL A 215 25.84 -14.02 15.94
C VAL A 215 27.12 -14.82 16.09
N GLU A 216 27.04 -16.14 15.94
CA GLU A 216 28.21 -17.01 15.89
C GLU A 216 28.64 -17.18 14.43
N CYS A 217 29.83 -16.68 14.09
CA CYS A 217 30.42 -16.77 12.76
C CYS A 217 31.57 -17.76 12.73
N GLN A 218 31.62 -18.58 11.67
CA GLN A 218 32.75 -19.47 11.42
C GLN A 218 33.79 -18.74 10.55
N LEU A 219 34.99 -18.53 11.09
CA LEU A 219 36.08 -17.85 10.37
C LEU A 219 36.94 -18.82 9.57
N ASP A 220 37.22 -19.97 10.16
CA ASP A 220 37.89 -21.10 9.52
C ASP A 220 37.35 -22.44 10.06
N ASN A 221 38.00 -23.56 9.72
CA ASN A 221 37.55 -24.89 10.14
C ASN A 221 37.61 -25.12 11.66
N HIS A 222 38.26 -24.26 12.43
CA HIS A 222 38.56 -24.49 13.85
C HIS A 222 38.20 -23.31 14.77
N THR A 223 37.97 -22.13 14.22
CA THR A 223 37.68 -20.91 14.96
C THR A 223 36.28 -20.39 14.66
N ALA A 224 35.55 -20.17 15.75
CA ALA A 224 34.30 -19.46 15.74
C ALA A 224 34.45 -18.17 16.55
N GLN A 225 33.75 -17.13 16.12
CA GLN A 225 33.69 -15.87 16.82
C GLN A 225 32.24 -15.49 17.06
N ILE A 226 31.93 -15.15 18.31
CA ILE A 226 30.64 -14.55 18.66
C ILE A 226 30.77 -13.04 18.48
N VAL A 227 29.86 -12.47 17.70
CA VAL A 227 29.77 -11.04 17.46
C VAL A 227 28.45 -10.55 18.03
N GLN A 228 28.50 -9.62 18.98
CA GLN A 228 27.31 -8.92 19.43
C GLN A 228 26.94 -7.86 18.40
N VAL A 229 25.76 -8.01 17.80
CA VAL A 229 25.19 -7.06 16.85
C VAL A 229 24.18 -6.21 17.61
N ASP A 230 24.46 -4.91 17.70
CA ASP A 230 23.50 -3.93 18.15
C ASP A 230 22.72 -3.43 16.93
N ARG A 231 21.39 -3.52 16.97
CA ARG A 231 20.55 -2.94 15.92
C ARG A 231 20.64 -1.42 15.93
N GLY A 232 21.01 -0.82 17.07
CA GLY A 232 21.21 0.61 17.26
C GLY A 232 19.98 1.46 16.98
N GLN A 233 18.82 0.83 16.77
CA GLN A 233 17.65 1.46 16.18
C GLN A 233 16.39 1.02 16.94
N GLU A 234 15.85 1.96 17.70
CA GLU A 234 14.56 1.82 18.36
C GLU A 234 13.46 1.57 17.31
N VAL A 235 12.63 0.56 17.51
CA VAL A 235 11.47 0.28 16.65
C VAL A 235 10.45 1.40 16.82
N LEU A 236 10.22 2.18 15.77
CA LEU A 236 9.31 3.32 15.84
C LEU A 236 7.89 2.92 15.43
N PRO A 237 6.85 3.36 16.17
CA PRO A 237 5.48 3.07 15.79
C PRO A 237 5.12 3.81 14.49
N TRP A 238 4.25 3.21 13.67
CA TRP A 238 3.91 3.75 12.34
C TRP A 238 3.47 5.23 12.31
N PRO A 239 2.78 5.82 13.32
CA PRO A 239 2.44 7.25 13.27
C PRO A 239 3.67 8.15 13.30
N VAL A 240 4.72 7.74 14.02
CA VAL A 240 6.00 8.44 14.11
C VAL A 240 6.73 8.34 12.77
N LEU A 241 6.82 7.13 12.19
CA LEU A 241 7.41 6.92 10.86
C LEU A 241 6.66 7.69 9.77
N LEU A 242 5.32 7.78 9.86
CA LEU A 242 4.52 8.61 8.94
C LEU A 242 4.87 10.09 9.06
N GLN A 243 5.03 10.59 10.29
CA GLN A 243 5.42 11.97 10.54
C GLN A 243 6.84 12.26 10.04
N MET A 244 7.78 11.36 10.32
CA MET A 244 9.16 11.41 9.83
C MET A 244 9.19 11.45 8.31
N GLY A 245 8.50 10.50 7.65
CA GLY A 245 8.41 10.44 6.19
C GLY A 245 7.80 11.70 5.59
N ARG A 246 6.74 12.26 6.20
CA ARG A 246 6.13 13.53 5.74
C ARG A 246 7.07 14.72 5.90
N LYS A 247 7.79 14.82 7.03
CA LYS A 247 8.72 15.92 7.31
C LYS A 247 9.96 15.86 6.39
N GLY A 248 10.44 14.65 6.13
CA GLY A 248 11.58 14.37 5.26
C GLY A 248 11.22 14.23 3.78
N LEU A 249 9.96 14.39 3.38
CA LEU A 249 9.56 14.17 2.00
C LEU A 249 10.10 15.28 1.09
N ARG A 250 10.88 14.87 0.08
CA ARG A 250 11.51 15.76 -0.89
C ARG A 250 11.22 15.32 -2.31
N CYS A 251 11.37 16.23 -3.26
CA CYS A 251 11.32 15.92 -4.68
C CYS A 251 12.39 16.73 -5.44
N VAL A 252 12.73 16.26 -6.63
CA VAL A 252 13.63 16.90 -7.58
C VAL A 252 12.82 17.36 -8.77
N GLU A 253 13.04 18.60 -9.20
CA GLU A 253 12.45 19.13 -10.41
C GLU A 253 13.24 18.72 -11.63
N TRP A 254 12.58 18.54 -12.78
CA TRP A 254 13.26 18.20 -14.04
C TRP A 254 14.42 19.15 -14.37
N ALA A 255 14.23 20.46 -14.14
CA ALA A 255 15.25 21.48 -14.43
C ALA A 255 16.52 21.36 -13.57
N ALA A 256 16.46 20.69 -12.43
CA ALA A 256 17.62 20.44 -11.56
C ALA A 256 18.41 19.19 -11.99
N LEU A 257 17.83 18.33 -12.83
CA LEU A 257 18.48 17.12 -13.31
C LEU A 257 19.28 17.39 -14.58
N SER A 258 20.40 16.68 -14.72
CA SER A 258 21.22 16.70 -15.93
C SER A 258 21.87 15.33 -16.16
N LEU A 259 22.33 15.08 -17.38
CA LEU A 259 23.13 13.89 -17.69
C LEU A 259 24.36 13.77 -16.77
N GLN A 260 24.99 14.90 -16.42
CA GLN A 260 26.18 14.89 -15.58
C GLN A 260 25.86 14.40 -14.16
N VAL A 261 24.74 14.86 -13.59
CA VAL A 261 24.23 14.40 -12.29
C VAL A 261 23.92 12.90 -12.30
N MET A 262 23.39 12.37 -13.42
CA MET A 262 23.13 10.93 -13.58
C MET A 262 24.40 10.08 -13.78
N ARG A 263 25.55 10.69 -14.15
CA ARG A 263 26.84 10.00 -14.31
C ARG A 263 27.60 9.81 -13.00
N THR A 264 27.41 10.70 -12.04
CA THR A 264 28.11 10.64 -10.75
C THR A 264 27.58 9.49 -9.90
N ASN A 265 28.35 8.38 -9.87
CA ASN A 265 28.08 7.25 -8.99
C ASN A 265 28.23 7.64 -7.51
N GLY A 266 27.40 7.05 -6.66
CA GLY A 266 27.15 7.49 -5.27
C GLY A 266 28.32 7.46 -4.28
N THR A 267 29.51 6.99 -4.64
CA THR A 267 30.64 6.94 -3.70
C THR A 267 31.30 8.30 -3.44
N ASN A 268 31.12 9.26 -4.35
CA ASN A 268 31.64 10.63 -4.21
C ASN A 268 30.49 11.64 -4.14
N ALA A 269 29.38 11.28 -3.49
CA ALA A 269 28.30 12.21 -3.24
C ALA A 269 28.83 13.33 -2.35
N THR A 270 29.27 14.43 -2.96
CA THR A 270 29.46 15.69 -2.28
C THR A 270 28.10 16.08 -1.69
N GLY A 271 28.06 16.64 -0.47
CA GLY A 271 26.80 17.02 0.20
C GLY A 271 25.83 17.86 -0.65
N ASP A 272 26.33 18.45 -1.75
CA ASP A 272 25.60 19.14 -2.79
C ASP A 272 24.52 18.30 -3.51
N ASP A 273 24.63 16.96 -3.58
CA ASP A 273 23.61 16.14 -4.27
C ASP A 273 22.23 16.26 -3.62
N PHE A 274 22.18 16.41 -2.29
CA PHE A 274 20.93 16.61 -1.56
C PHE A 274 20.32 18.00 -1.81
N ALA A 275 21.14 18.98 -2.18
CA ALA A 275 20.68 20.34 -2.50
C ALA A 275 19.93 20.40 -3.84
N LEU A 276 20.04 19.37 -4.69
CA LEU A 276 19.27 19.26 -5.94
C LEU A 276 17.78 18.96 -5.69
N SER A 277 17.43 18.38 -4.54
CA SER A 277 16.03 18.19 -4.14
C SER A 277 15.54 19.36 -3.30
N ARG A 278 14.21 19.50 -3.21
CA ARG A 278 13.53 20.45 -2.32
C ARG A 278 12.44 19.76 -1.50
N PRO A 279 12.04 20.30 -0.34
CA PRO A 279 10.86 19.82 0.39
C PRO A 279 9.61 19.84 -0.50
N VAL A 280 8.74 18.85 -0.33
CA VAL A 280 7.46 18.78 -1.03
C VAL A 280 6.47 19.79 -0.43
N GLY A 281 5.84 20.59 -1.29
CA GLY A 281 4.86 21.58 -0.90
C GLY A 281 3.57 20.98 -0.32
N ARG A 282 2.81 21.77 0.45
CA ARG A 282 1.56 21.30 1.06
C ARG A 282 0.57 20.90 -0.04
N GLY A 283 0.20 19.61 -0.06
CA GLY A 283 -0.73 19.06 -1.05
C GLY A 283 -0.10 18.73 -2.41
N GLU A 284 1.16 19.10 -2.65
CA GLU A 284 1.90 18.71 -3.86
C GLU A 284 2.02 17.19 -3.95
N ILE A 285 1.98 16.65 -5.17
CA ILE A 285 2.09 15.20 -5.44
C ILE A 285 3.34 14.99 -6.28
N ILE A 286 4.20 14.06 -5.85
CA ILE A 286 5.37 13.66 -6.63
C ILE A 286 4.90 12.76 -7.79
N ASP A 287 5.30 13.09 -9.02
CA ASP A 287 4.80 12.36 -10.19
C ASP A 287 5.42 10.97 -10.32
N PHE A 288 6.73 10.86 -10.10
CA PHE A 288 7.46 9.61 -10.26
C PHE A 288 8.40 9.31 -9.10
N PHE A 289 8.32 8.09 -8.56
CA PHE A 289 9.41 7.44 -7.86
C PHE A 289 10.33 6.79 -8.90
N VAL A 290 11.60 7.16 -8.96
CA VAL A 290 12.54 6.61 -9.98
C VAL A 290 13.36 5.47 -9.38
N SER A 291 12.99 4.24 -9.72
CA SER A 291 13.79 3.07 -9.39
C SER A 291 14.77 2.76 -10.53
N HIS A 292 16.06 2.65 -10.20
CA HIS A 292 17.09 2.36 -11.19
C HIS A 292 18.38 1.82 -10.57
N SER A 293 19.24 1.21 -11.41
CA SER A 293 20.60 0.87 -11.00
C SER A 293 21.57 2.00 -11.31
N TRP A 294 22.39 2.39 -10.33
CA TRP A 294 23.49 3.35 -10.55
C TRP A 294 24.55 2.78 -11.51
N SER A 295 24.73 1.46 -11.54
CA SER A 295 25.70 0.77 -12.41
C SER A 295 25.29 0.68 -13.88
N ASP A 296 24.02 0.95 -14.22
CA ASP A 296 23.57 0.98 -15.61
C ASP A 296 24.07 2.24 -16.34
N ASN A 297 24.16 2.16 -17.68
CA ASN A 297 24.71 3.23 -18.51
C ASN A 297 23.96 4.56 -18.29
N PRO A 298 24.65 5.63 -17.86
CA PRO A 298 23.99 6.89 -17.50
C PRO A 298 23.38 7.63 -18.68
N ALA A 299 23.94 7.48 -19.90
CA ALA A 299 23.38 8.11 -21.10
C ALA A 299 22.06 7.45 -21.51
N GLN A 300 21.97 6.12 -21.41
CA GLN A 300 20.72 5.40 -21.66
C GLN A 300 19.65 5.77 -20.62
N LYS A 301 20.01 5.82 -19.33
CA LYS A 301 19.10 6.29 -18.27
C LYS A 301 18.57 7.69 -18.55
N TRP A 302 19.45 8.61 -18.91
CA TRP A 302 19.08 10.00 -19.22
C TRP A 302 18.14 10.08 -20.41
N SER A 303 18.44 9.37 -21.51
CA SER A 303 17.57 9.32 -22.69
C SER A 303 16.18 8.76 -22.38
N ALA A 304 16.10 7.69 -21.59
CA ALA A 304 14.82 7.12 -21.15
C ALA A 304 14.04 8.10 -20.24
N LEU A 305 14.74 8.82 -19.36
CA LEU A 305 14.13 9.83 -18.50
C LEU A 305 13.60 11.02 -19.33
N GLN A 306 14.34 11.49 -20.34
CA GLN A 306 13.86 12.52 -21.28
C GLN A 306 12.58 12.09 -21.99
N LEU A 307 12.53 10.86 -22.51
CA LEU A 307 11.32 10.31 -23.13
C LEU A 307 10.12 10.32 -22.17
N ALA A 308 10.33 9.89 -20.92
CA ALA A 308 9.29 9.91 -19.88
C ALA A 308 8.79 11.34 -19.60
N VAL A 309 9.71 12.31 -19.56
CA VAL A 309 9.43 13.73 -19.32
C VAL A 309 8.64 14.33 -20.47
N GLU A 310 9.05 14.10 -21.71
CA GLU A 310 8.38 14.60 -22.92
C GLU A 310 6.96 14.06 -23.00
N THR A 311 6.80 12.74 -22.84
CA THR A 311 5.48 12.07 -22.80
C THR A 311 4.59 12.65 -21.69
N PHE A 312 5.17 12.95 -20.52
CA PHE A 312 4.44 13.55 -19.41
C PHE A 312 4.03 14.99 -19.73
N TYR A 313 4.92 15.79 -20.29
CA TYR A 313 4.69 17.19 -20.65
C TYR A 313 3.57 17.31 -21.69
N GLU A 314 3.60 16.49 -22.75
CA GLU A 314 2.55 16.45 -23.77
C GLU A 314 1.16 16.19 -23.17
N LYS A 315 1.10 15.30 -22.17
CA LYS A 315 -0.16 14.91 -21.52
C LYS A 315 -0.65 15.92 -20.47
N HIS A 316 0.26 16.59 -19.78
CA HIS A 316 -0.06 17.36 -18.57
C HIS A 316 0.24 18.87 -18.67
N GLY A 317 0.90 19.33 -19.74
CA GLY A 317 1.28 20.73 -19.94
C GLY A 317 2.28 21.28 -18.92
N ARG A 318 2.99 20.40 -18.19
CA ARG A 318 4.02 20.75 -17.21
C ARG A 318 5.08 19.67 -17.11
N TYR A 319 6.26 20.01 -16.63
CA TYR A 319 7.29 19.01 -16.33
C TYR A 319 6.95 18.20 -15.06
N PRO A 320 7.36 16.92 -15.01
CA PRO A 320 7.14 16.09 -13.83
C PRO A 320 8.13 16.42 -12.69
N THR A 321 7.74 16.03 -11.49
CA THR A 321 8.60 15.98 -10.30
C THR A 321 9.01 14.54 -9.98
N PHE A 322 10.21 14.37 -9.44
CA PHE A 322 10.81 13.06 -9.19
C PHE A 322 11.16 12.86 -7.73
N TRP A 323 11.04 11.63 -7.24
CA TRP A 323 11.72 11.16 -6.06
C TRP A 323 12.82 10.20 -6.51
N ILE A 324 14.08 10.51 -6.18
CA ILE A 324 15.25 9.70 -6.54
C ILE A 324 16.08 9.52 -5.27
N ASP A 325 16.37 8.27 -4.91
CA ASP A 325 17.07 7.87 -3.68
C ASP A 325 18.23 8.79 -3.30
N LYS A 326 19.17 8.96 -4.23
CA LYS A 326 20.41 9.73 -4.05
C LYS A 326 20.18 11.19 -3.68
N PHE A 327 19.15 11.82 -4.27
CA PHE A 327 18.90 13.26 -4.11
C PHE A 327 17.90 13.55 -3.01
N CYS A 328 16.97 12.63 -2.74
CA CYS A 328 15.89 12.82 -1.78
C CYS A 328 16.22 12.26 -0.38
N ILE A 329 17.19 11.35 -0.24
CA ILE A 329 17.70 10.89 1.04
C ILE A 329 18.92 11.73 1.43
N ASN A 330 18.94 12.21 2.68
CA ASN A 330 20.11 12.85 3.25
C ASN A 330 21.22 11.79 3.39
N GLN A 331 22.25 11.87 2.56
CA GLN A 331 23.34 10.86 2.56
C GLN A 331 24.18 10.88 3.84
N ASN A 332 24.05 11.90 4.69
CA ASN A 332 24.67 11.94 6.02
C ASN A 332 23.83 11.22 7.09
N GLU A 333 22.55 10.96 6.80
CA GLU A 333 21.56 10.35 7.72
C GLU A 333 20.76 9.29 6.95
N ILE A 334 21.48 8.40 6.26
CA ILE A 334 20.86 7.42 5.34
C ILE A 334 19.84 6.56 6.08
N ALA A 335 20.17 6.08 7.30
CA ALA A 335 19.31 5.20 8.09
C ALA A 335 17.87 5.73 8.19
N ASP A 336 17.68 6.99 8.60
CA ASP A 336 16.34 7.58 8.74
C ASP A 336 15.59 7.68 7.40
N GLY A 337 16.30 8.01 6.32
CA GLY A 337 15.71 8.05 4.98
C GLY A 337 15.28 6.66 4.48
N LEU A 338 16.07 5.63 4.78
CA LEU A 338 15.75 4.23 4.44
C LEU A 338 14.55 3.71 5.23
N ARG A 339 14.46 4.04 6.52
CA ARG A 339 13.34 3.63 7.39
C ARG A 339 11.99 4.05 6.83
N VAL A 340 11.91 5.26 6.28
CA VAL A 340 10.67 5.82 5.72
C VAL A 340 10.55 5.62 4.21
N LEU A 341 11.41 4.81 3.58
CA LEU A 341 11.36 4.54 2.15
C LEU A 341 9.97 4.06 1.69
N PRO A 342 9.27 3.15 2.39
CA PRO A 342 7.91 2.78 1.99
C PRO A 342 6.92 3.94 1.99
N VAL A 343 7.06 4.90 2.90
CA VAL A 343 6.25 6.13 2.89
C VAL A 343 6.57 6.96 1.66
N ASN A 344 7.85 7.08 1.30
CA ASN A 344 8.32 7.84 0.13
C ASN A 344 7.82 7.22 -1.18
N VAL A 345 7.94 5.90 -1.35
CA VAL A 345 7.40 5.17 -2.51
C VAL A 345 5.89 5.42 -2.65
N MET A 346 5.13 5.25 -1.55
CA MET A 346 3.68 5.42 -1.55
C MET A 346 3.20 6.87 -1.68
N SER A 347 4.09 7.84 -1.46
CA SER A 347 3.79 9.26 -1.67
C SER A 347 3.77 9.66 -3.14
N CYS A 348 4.41 8.86 -4.00
CA CYS A 348 4.51 9.11 -5.44
C CYS A 348 3.25 8.64 -6.18
N ARG A 349 2.99 9.24 -7.35
CA ARG A 349 1.84 8.88 -8.19
C ARG A 349 2.10 7.61 -8.98
N LYS A 350 3.32 7.44 -9.48
CA LYS A 350 3.77 6.31 -10.27
C LYS A 350 5.20 5.93 -9.90
N MET A 351 5.59 4.70 -10.21
CA MET A 351 6.98 4.25 -10.18
C MET A 351 7.51 4.18 -11.61
N LEU A 352 8.63 4.85 -11.88
CA LEU A 352 9.35 4.81 -13.13
C LEU A 352 10.58 3.91 -12.96
N CYS A 353 10.54 2.71 -13.54
CA CYS A 353 11.62 1.73 -13.51
C CYS A 353 12.50 1.90 -14.75
N LEU A 354 13.72 2.41 -14.57
CA LEU A 354 14.72 2.48 -15.63
C LEU A 354 15.54 1.19 -15.60
N SER A 355 15.11 0.20 -16.39
CA SER A 355 15.61 -1.17 -16.30
C SER A 355 16.75 -1.40 -17.30
N GLY A 356 18.00 -1.39 -16.81
CA GLY A 356 19.16 -1.84 -17.59
C GLY A 356 19.61 -3.25 -17.20
N ASN A 357 20.79 -3.64 -17.68
CA ASN A 357 21.33 -4.98 -17.49
C ASN A 357 21.63 -5.33 -16.02
N THR A 358 21.86 -4.34 -15.16
CA THR A 358 22.19 -4.58 -13.75
C THR A 358 21.00 -4.38 -12.81
N TYR A 359 19.87 -3.85 -13.30
CA TYR A 359 18.70 -3.51 -12.50
C TYR A 359 18.20 -4.69 -11.67
N HIS A 360 17.97 -5.83 -12.32
CA HIS A 360 17.40 -7.04 -11.68
C HIS A 360 18.38 -7.74 -10.73
N ALA A 361 19.69 -7.51 -10.89
CA ALA A 361 20.72 -8.07 -10.01
C ALA A 361 20.93 -7.22 -8.74
N ARG A 362 20.38 -6.00 -8.69
CA ARG A 362 20.48 -5.14 -7.50
C ARG A 362 19.32 -5.41 -6.55
N LEU A 363 19.64 -5.94 -5.37
CA LEU A 363 18.67 -6.15 -4.29
C LEU A 363 17.90 -4.86 -3.95
N TRP A 364 18.57 -3.70 -3.98
CA TRP A 364 17.94 -2.41 -3.74
C TRP A 364 16.76 -2.12 -4.68
N CYS A 365 16.95 -2.31 -5.99
CA CYS A 365 15.89 -2.09 -6.99
C CYS A 365 14.74 -3.09 -6.83
N ALA A 366 15.07 -4.35 -6.54
CA ALA A 366 14.07 -5.39 -6.28
C ALA A 366 13.24 -5.06 -5.03
N TRP A 367 13.88 -4.56 -3.97
CA TRP A 367 13.21 -4.15 -2.74
C TRP A 367 12.23 -3.00 -2.99
N GLU A 368 12.61 -1.95 -3.72
CA GLU A 368 11.71 -0.85 -4.08
C GLU A 368 10.43 -1.35 -4.78
N LEU A 369 10.57 -2.29 -5.72
CA LEU A 369 9.43 -2.95 -6.37
C LEU A 369 8.58 -3.77 -5.38
N CYS A 370 9.21 -4.56 -4.50
CA CYS A 370 8.49 -5.33 -3.49
C CYS A 370 7.69 -4.45 -2.53
N VAL A 371 8.23 -3.29 -2.15
CA VAL A 371 7.54 -2.30 -1.31
C VAL A 371 6.27 -1.80 -1.99
N LEU A 372 6.33 -1.47 -3.28
CA LEU A 372 5.15 -1.05 -4.04
C LEU A 372 4.12 -2.19 -4.15
N LEU A 373 4.58 -3.42 -4.36
CA LEU A 373 3.72 -4.59 -4.56
C LEU A 373 3.05 -5.10 -3.27
N SER A 374 3.57 -4.77 -2.09
CA SER A 374 3.08 -5.33 -0.81
C SER A 374 1.66 -4.88 -0.42
N PHE A 375 1.21 -3.70 -0.87
CA PHE A 375 -0.11 -3.15 -0.51
C PHE A 375 -1.01 -2.90 -1.72
N MET A 376 -0.62 -3.41 -2.88
CA MET A 376 -1.38 -3.23 -4.10
C MET A 376 -1.67 -4.58 -4.72
N SER A 377 -2.88 -4.75 -5.23
CA SER A 377 -3.13 -5.84 -6.16
C SER A 377 -2.18 -5.70 -7.35
N MET A 378 -1.77 -6.84 -7.93
CA MET A 378 -0.89 -6.84 -9.11
C MET A 378 -1.43 -5.95 -10.23
N GLU A 379 -2.75 -5.97 -10.47
CA GLU A 379 -3.39 -5.11 -11.48
C GLU A 379 -3.20 -3.61 -11.18
N MET A 380 -3.28 -3.20 -9.92
CA MET A 380 -3.05 -1.81 -9.52
C MET A 380 -1.59 -1.43 -9.61
N ALA A 381 -0.69 -2.31 -9.20
CA ALA A 381 0.75 -2.09 -9.31
C ALA A 381 1.17 -1.91 -10.78
N LEU A 382 0.69 -2.78 -11.69
CA LEU A 382 0.95 -2.65 -13.13
C LEU A 382 0.45 -1.33 -13.73
N LYS A 383 -0.60 -0.72 -13.19
CA LYS A 383 -1.07 0.62 -13.62
C LYS A 383 -0.18 1.75 -13.09
N GLN A 384 0.54 1.52 -12.00
CA GLN A 384 1.42 2.50 -11.35
C GLN A 384 2.87 2.39 -11.81
N ILE A 385 3.31 1.21 -12.26
CA ILE A 385 4.66 1.00 -12.76
C ILE A 385 4.73 1.37 -14.24
N ILE A 386 5.71 2.19 -14.59
CA ILE A 386 6.15 2.45 -15.97
C ILE A 386 7.55 1.87 -16.07
N VAL A 387 7.74 0.88 -16.93
CA VAL A 387 9.05 0.27 -17.16
C VAL A 387 9.61 0.79 -18.48
N LEU A 388 10.81 1.38 -18.43
CA LEU A 388 11.57 1.78 -19.60
C LEU A 388 12.84 0.92 -19.68
N PRO A 389 12.87 -0.09 -20.57
CA PRO A 389 14.07 -0.88 -20.79
C PRO A 389 15.15 -0.01 -21.44
N LEU A 390 16.37 -0.06 -20.90
CA LEU A 390 17.50 0.74 -21.39
C LEU A 390 18.25 0.09 -22.56
N CYS A 391 18.01 -1.22 -22.78
CA CYS A 391 18.59 -2.01 -23.85
C CYS A 391 17.72 -3.25 -24.12
N GLU A 392 17.95 -3.90 -25.26
CA GLU A 392 17.20 -5.09 -25.69
C GLU A 392 17.36 -6.27 -24.73
N SER A 393 18.56 -6.49 -24.18
CA SER A 393 18.80 -7.53 -23.18
C SER A 393 17.99 -7.33 -21.90
N ALA A 394 17.82 -6.08 -21.45
CA ALA A 394 16.98 -5.78 -20.29
C ALA A 394 15.49 -6.00 -20.60
N LEU A 395 15.04 -5.69 -21.82
CA LEU A 395 13.68 -6.01 -22.27
C LEU A 395 13.45 -7.53 -22.26
N MET A 396 14.40 -8.32 -22.77
CA MET A 396 14.31 -9.78 -22.76
C MET A 396 14.32 -10.37 -21.34
N ALA A 397 15.10 -9.80 -20.42
CA ALA A 397 15.10 -10.21 -19.02
C ALA A 397 13.73 -9.94 -18.35
N LEU A 398 13.08 -8.82 -18.68
CA LEU A 398 11.75 -8.48 -18.18
C LEU A 398 10.67 -9.41 -18.73
N THR A 399 10.72 -9.75 -20.02
CA THR A 399 9.73 -10.67 -20.63
C THR A 399 9.91 -12.11 -20.13
N ALA A 400 11.14 -12.54 -19.86
CA ALA A 400 11.42 -13.87 -19.29
C ALA A 400 10.80 -14.05 -17.89
N PHE A 401 10.62 -12.97 -17.12
CA PHE A 401 9.99 -13.00 -15.81
C PHE A 401 8.50 -13.38 -15.88
N GLU A 402 7.81 -13.02 -16.96
CA GLU A 402 6.40 -13.44 -17.18
C GLU A 402 6.27 -14.94 -17.44
N THR A 403 7.26 -15.55 -18.12
CA THR A 403 7.22 -16.98 -18.46
C THR A 403 7.43 -17.93 -17.28
N VAL A 404 8.09 -17.50 -16.20
CA VAL A 404 8.36 -18.36 -15.03
C VAL A 404 7.13 -18.47 -14.10
N GLN A 405 6.21 -17.50 -14.12
CA GLN A 405 5.03 -17.49 -13.24
C GLN A 405 3.78 -18.20 -13.80
N ARG A 406 3.84 -18.80 -14.98
CA ARG A 406 2.78 -19.69 -15.48
C ARG A 406 3.37 -21.08 -15.81
N PRO A 407 3.14 -22.12 -14.98
CA PRO A 407 3.14 -23.46 -15.55
C PRO A 407 2.07 -23.47 -16.63
N ALA A 408 2.50 -23.72 -17.87
CA ALA A 408 1.67 -23.66 -19.05
C ALA A 408 0.43 -24.56 -18.92
N ALA A 409 -0.72 -23.96 -18.59
CA ALA A 409 -1.97 -24.45 -19.14
C ALA A 409 -1.92 -24.11 -20.62
N THR A 410 -1.68 -25.13 -21.43
CA THR A 410 -1.49 -25.11 -22.88
C THR A 410 -2.53 -24.26 -23.60
N ILE A 411 -2.19 -23.00 -23.88
CA ILE A 411 -2.91 -22.17 -24.86
C ILE A 411 -2.26 -22.45 -26.22
N ARG A 412 -2.93 -23.24 -27.05
CA ARG A 412 -2.59 -23.39 -28.47
C ARG A 412 -2.77 -22.04 -29.16
N THR A 413 -1.67 -21.36 -29.44
CA THR A 413 -1.64 -20.30 -30.45
C THR A 413 -1.63 -20.97 -31.83
N LYS A 414 -2.71 -20.78 -32.61
CA LYS A 414 -2.69 -21.04 -34.05
C LYS A 414 -1.74 -20.02 -34.69
N SER A 415 -0.74 -20.53 -35.40
CA SER A 415 0.02 -19.75 -36.37
C SER A 415 -0.94 -19.24 -37.44
N VAL A 416 -0.84 -17.96 -37.76
CA VAL A 416 -1.39 -17.40 -38.99
C VAL A 416 -0.28 -17.53 -40.02
N ASP A 417 -0.45 -18.47 -40.95
CA ASP A 417 0.42 -18.63 -42.10
C ASP A 417 0.27 -17.38 -42.99
N CYS A 418 1.39 -16.70 -43.25
CA CYS A 418 1.48 -15.73 -44.33
C CYS A 418 1.56 -16.51 -45.65
N VAL A 419 0.57 -16.31 -46.52
CA VAL A 419 0.60 -16.75 -47.90
C VAL A 419 1.32 -15.68 -48.73
N GLU A 420 2.18 -16.15 -49.63
CA GLU A 420 2.95 -15.42 -50.65
C GLU A 420 2.12 -14.49 -51.53
#